data_AF-A0AB36ZUR4-F1
#
_entry.id   AF-A0AB36ZUR4-F1
#
_cell.length_a   1.000
_cell.length_b   1.000
_cell.length_c   1.000
_cell.angle_alpha   90.00
_cell.angle_beta   90.00
_cell.angle_gamma   90.00
#
_symmetry.space_group_name_H-M   'P 1'
#
loop_
_entity.id
_entity.type
_entity.pdbx_description
1 polymer ?
#
loop_
_entity_poly.entity_id
_entity_poly.type
_entity_poly.pdbx_seq_one_letter_code
_entity_poly.pdbx_strand_id
1 'polypeptide(L)'
;MEKVIEAYTGVTTQGKKSRTPAKMDVWLTATGVVLALFMMGHMLFVSTILLGKDVMHAVTKAFELDFIFEGGIPAVVSFFVLAITIVFIIHAILGLRKFPTSYKTYIKIKEHAKMMKHNDTSMWMFQWISGLIMMFAAMIHLFIMFTQPQNIGPFGSAYRVVEDHMWLLYVVLLICVEIHGSVGLYRAAMKWGWFDGENPKATRAKMLKIKKLLSVVFLTLGVVTLLAYIKIGLENDIAPGQKYQPTNSSKIINN
;
A
#
# COMPACT_ATOMS: atom_id res chain seq x y z
N MET A 1 -34.68 1.97 18.81
CA MET A 1 -35.73 1.62 17.83
C MET A 1 -35.37 1.96 16.39
N GLU A 2 -34.65 3.05 16.09
CA GLU A 2 -34.32 3.47 14.71
C GLU A 2 -33.74 2.36 13.81
N LYS A 3 -32.71 1.64 14.29
CA LYS A 3 -32.10 0.52 13.54
C LYS A 3 -33.08 -0.63 13.28
N VAL A 4 -34.02 -0.88 14.19
CA VAL A 4 -35.04 -1.92 14.02
C VAL A 4 -36.03 -1.48 12.94
N ILE A 5 -36.49 -0.23 12.99
CA ILE A 5 -37.39 0.32 11.97
C ILE A 5 -36.74 0.24 10.58
N GLU A 6 -35.49 0.69 10.44
CA GLU A 6 -34.76 0.61 9.16
C GLU A 6 -34.61 -0.83 8.65
N ALA A 7 -34.28 -1.77 9.54
CA ALA A 7 -34.08 -3.17 9.18
C ALA A 7 -35.36 -3.85 8.63
N TYR A 8 -36.54 -3.53 9.20
CA TYR A 8 -37.79 -4.18 8.80
C TYR A 8 -38.58 -3.41 7.73
N THR A 9 -38.37 -2.09 7.61
CA THR A 9 -39.12 -1.24 6.65
C THR A 9 -38.30 -0.77 5.46
N GLY A 10 -36.97 -0.87 5.52
CA GLY A 10 -36.06 -0.35 4.49
C GLY A 10 -35.93 1.18 4.47
N VAL A 11 -36.57 1.89 5.40
CA VAL A 11 -36.50 3.36 5.55
C VAL A 11 -36.22 3.77 7.00
N THR A 12 -35.60 4.92 7.16
CA THR A 12 -35.38 5.56 8.47
C THR A 12 -36.69 5.95 9.14
N THR A 13 -36.63 6.33 10.42
CA THR A 13 -37.78 6.86 11.18
C THR A 13 -38.45 8.09 10.54
N GLN A 14 -37.75 8.78 9.65
CA GLN A 14 -38.26 9.93 8.88
C GLN A 14 -38.87 9.53 7.53
N GLY A 15 -39.04 8.24 7.24
CA GLY A 15 -39.53 7.75 5.95
C GLY A 15 -38.53 7.91 4.78
N LYS A 16 -37.25 8.17 5.07
CA LYS A 16 -36.19 8.39 4.07
C LYS A 16 -35.26 7.20 3.94
N LYS A 17 -34.61 7.04 2.79
CA LYS A 17 -33.51 6.07 2.63
C LYS A 17 -32.30 6.43 3.50
N SER A 18 -31.67 5.40 4.04
CA SER A 18 -30.44 5.53 4.82
C SER A 18 -29.29 6.14 4.02
N ARG A 19 -28.48 6.98 4.68
CA ARG A 19 -27.27 7.56 4.08
C ARG A 19 -26.03 6.68 4.29
N THR A 20 -26.16 5.57 5.03
CA THR A 20 -25.07 4.64 5.31
C THR A 20 -24.37 4.13 4.04
N PRO A 21 -25.07 3.71 2.96
CA PRO A 21 -24.42 3.28 1.73
C PRO A 21 -23.52 4.36 1.11
N ALA A 22 -23.96 5.62 1.12
CA ALA A 22 -23.18 6.75 0.62
C ALA A 22 -21.93 7.00 1.49
N LYS A 23 -22.09 7.01 2.82
CA LYS A 23 -20.95 7.14 3.76
C LYS A 23 -19.91 6.04 3.53
N MET A 24 -20.34 4.78 3.37
CA MET A 24 -19.42 3.67 3.14
C MET A 24 -18.72 3.73 1.77
N ASP A 25 -19.30 4.40 0.78
CA ASP A 25 -18.69 4.57 -0.54
C ASP A 25 -17.64 5.70 -0.56
N VAL A 26 -17.89 6.75 0.24
CA VAL A 26 -16.91 7.80 0.55
C VAL A 26 -15.73 7.20 1.32
N TRP A 27 -15.97 6.46 2.41
CA TRP A 27 -14.91 5.84 3.21
C TRP A 27 -14.08 4.82 2.43
N LEU A 28 -14.69 4.07 1.52
CA LEU A 28 -13.96 3.13 0.64
C LEU A 28 -12.94 3.89 -0.23
N THR A 29 -13.37 5.02 -0.79
CA THR A 29 -12.48 5.86 -1.62
C THR A 29 -11.41 6.53 -0.76
N ALA A 30 -11.80 7.16 0.36
CA ALA A 30 -10.89 7.90 1.22
C ALA A 30 -9.75 7.02 1.75
N THR A 31 -10.09 5.86 2.31
CA THR A 31 -9.08 4.89 2.78
C THR A 31 -8.19 4.38 1.64
N GLY A 32 -8.75 4.14 0.46
CA GLY A 32 -7.98 3.72 -0.71
C GLY A 32 -6.99 4.77 -1.20
N VAL A 33 -7.39 6.06 -1.20
CA VAL A 33 -6.49 7.17 -1.56
C VAL A 33 -5.38 7.31 -0.52
N VAL A 34 -5.71 7.28 0.77
CA VAL A 34 -4.72 7.35 1.87
C VAL A 34 -3.68 6.24 1.72
N LEU A 35 -4.12 4.99 1.51
CA LEU A 35 -3.22 3.85 1.32
C LEU A 35 -2.36 3.99 0.07
N ALA A 36 -2.91 4.46 -1.05
CA ALA A 36 -2.14 4.61 -2.27
C ALA A 36 -1.08 5.73 -2.16
N LEU A 37 -1.40 6.85 -1.49
CA LEU A 37 -0.43 7.91 -1.21
C LEU A 37 0.64 7.43 -0.21
N PHE A 38 0.23 6.69 0.82
CA PHE A 38 1.16 6.02 1.73
C PHE A 38 2.12 5.11 0.95
N MET A 39 1.61 4.31 0.01
CA MET A 39 2.45 3.42 -0.81
C MET A 39 3.42 4.20 -1.70
N MET A 40 3.02 5.33 -2.28
CA MET A 40 3.96 6.19 -3.03
C MET A 40 5.10 6.66 -2.15
N GLY A 41 4.80 7.19 -0.96
CA GLY A 41 5.82 7.59 0.02
C GLY A 41 6.68 6.42 0.46
N HIS A 42 6.06 5.29 0.80
CA HIS A 42 6.73 4.06 1.20
C HIS A 42 7.76 3.61 0.16
N MET A 43 7.39 3.57 -1.12
CA MET A 43 8.31 3.17 -2.19
C MET A 43 9.50 4.13 -2.29
N LEU A 44 9.29 5.44 -2.11
CA LEU A 44 10.38 6.42 -2.10
C LEU A 44 11.32 6.19 -0.91
N PHE A 45 10.79 6.08 0.30
CA PHE A 45 11.61 5.91 1.51
C PHE A 45 12.37 4.59 1.53
N VAL A 46 11.73 3.47 1.16
CA VAL A 46 12.38 2.15 1.14
C VAL A 46 13.45 2.06 0.05
N SER A 47 13.30 2.82 -1.04
CA SER A 47 14.28 2.89 -2.14
C SER A 47 15.54 3.72 -1.84
N THR A 48 15.58 4.44 -0.71
CA THR A 48 16.76 5.23 -0.31
C THR A 48 18.02 4.39 -0.13
N ILE A 49 17.87 3.06 0.03
CA ILE A 49 18.99 2.10 0.01
C ILE A 49 19.80 2.16 -1.30
N LEU A 50 19.19 2.57 -2.41
CA LEU A 50 19.86 2.75 -3.70
C LEU A 50 20.84 3.93 -3.69
N LEU A 51 20.68 4.87 -2.75
CA LEU A 51 21.57 6.01 -2.54
C LEU A 51 22.70 5.68 -1.54
N GLY A 52 22.66 4.50 -0.91
CA GLY A 52 23.66 4.03 0.03
C GLY A 52 23.07 3.59 1.38
N LYS A 53 23.82 2.73 2.09
CA LYS A 53 23.42 2.21 3.40
C LYS A 53 23.29 3.31 4.46
N ASP A 54 24.18 4.30 4.44
CA ASP A 54 24.13 5.45 5.35
C ASP A 54 22.87 6.31 5.14
N VAL A 55 22.44 6.50 3.88
CA VAL A 55 21.22 7.27 3.57
C VAL A 55 19.98 6.54 4.08
N MET A 56 19.84 5.25 3.79
CA MET A 56 18.74 4.44 4.32
C MET A 56 18.73 4.44 5.85
N HIS A 57 19.90 4.34 6.49
CA HIS A 57 20.01 4.38 7.94
C HIS A 57 19.54 5.74 8.51
N ALA A 58 19.97 6.85 7.92
CA ALA A 58 19.53 8.19 8.33
C ALA A 58 18.02 8.37 8.17
N VAL A 59 17.44 7.88 7.08
CA VAL A 59 15.98 7.92 6.85
C VAL A 59 15.25 7.08 7.89
N THR A 60 15.72 5.86 8.20
CA THR A 60 15.16 5.05 9.29
C THR A 60 15.18 5.83 10.60
N LYS A 61 16.32 6.42 10.96
CA LYS A 61 16.47 7.16 12.22
C LYS A 61 15.60 8.40 12.30
N ALA A 62 15.38 9.08 11.18
CA ALA A 62 14.40 10.17 11.10
C ALA A 62 12.96 9.69 11.42
N PHE A 63 12.54 8.52 10.93
CA PHE A 63 11.23 7.93 11.28
C PHE A 63 11.13 7.48 12.75
N GLU A 64 12.26 7.17 13.37
CA GLU A 64 12.36 6.88 14.80
C GLU A 64 12.46 8.16 15.67
N LEU A 65 12.37 9.36 15.07
CA LEU A 65 12.49 10.65 15.74
C LEU A 65 13.86 10.91 16.38
N ASP A 66 14.94 10.45 15.75
CA ASP A 66 16.32 10.65 16.22
C ASP A 66 16.69 12.14 16.38
N PHE A 67 16.05 13.03 15.62
CA PHE A 67 16.20 14.49 15.76
C PHE A 67 15.55 15.08 17.03
N ILE A 68 14.83 14.27 17.81
CA ILE A 68 14.23 14.65 19.11
C ILE A 68 14.80 13.78 20.23
N PHE A 69 14.97 12.48 19.99
CA PHE A 69 15.41 11.49 20.96
C PHE A 69 16.70 10.81 20.50
N GLU A 70 17.78 10.96 21.26
CA GLU A 70 19.07 10.36 20.93
C GLU A 70 18.96 8.86 20.65
N GLY A 71 19.39 8.43 19.46
CA GLY A 71 19.36 7.03 19.02
C GLY A 71 18.03 6.59 18.41
N GLY A 72 16.99 7.43 18.46
CA GLY A 72 15.64 7.16 17.98
C GLY A 72 14.85 6.14 18.81
N ILE A 73 13.52 6.19 18.69
CA ILE A 73 12.58 5.29 19.36
C ILE A 73 11.85 4.43 18.30
N PRO A 74 12.26 3.16 18.09
CA PRO A 74 11.60 2.27 17.12
C PRO A 74 10.08 2.10 17.33
N ALA A 75 9.60 2.23 18.57
CA ALA A 75 8.17 2.12 18.89
C ALA A 75 7.30 3.19 18.19
N VAL A 76 7.88 4.33 17.78
CA VAL A 76 7.18 5.34 16.96
C VAL A 76 6.73 4.72 15.64
N VAL A 77 7.61 3.92 15.01
CA VAL A 77 7.30 3.21 13.77
C VAL A 77 6.20 2.18 14.01
N SER A 78 6.21 1.44 15.12
CA SER A 78 5.10 0.53 15.47
C SER A 78 3.75 1.25 15.55
N PHE A 79 3.68 2.42 16.21
CA PHE A 79 2.43 3.18 16.30
C PHE A 79 1.94 3.63 14.92
N PHE A 80 2.85 4.11 14.08
CA PHE A 80 2.53 4.50 12.71
C PHE A 80 2.05 3.31 11.86
N VAL A 81 2.74 2.16 11.94
CA VAL A 81 2.33 0.93 11.24
C VAL A 81 0.97 0.43 11.73
N LEU A 82 0.68 0.54 13.04
CA LEU A 82 -0.64 0.20 13.59
C LEU A 82 -1.74 1.07 12.99
N ALA A 83 -1.52 2.39 12.90
CA ALA A 83 -2.47 3.31 12.29
C ALA A 83 -2.74 2.96 10.82
N ILE A 84 -1.70 2.70 10.03
CA ILE A 84 -1.84 2.26 8.63
C ILE A 84 -2.53 0.90 8.53
N THR A 85 -2.25 -0.03 9.45
CA THR A 85 -2.89 -1.34 9.50
C THR A 85 -4.40 -1.22 9.74
N ILE A 86 -4.82 -0.32 10.63
CA ILE A 86 -6.26 -0.04 10.85
C ILE A 86 -6.90 0.50 9.57
N VAL A 87 -6.26 1.44 8.87
CA VAL A 87 -6.76 1.96 7.60
C VAL A 87 -6.84 0.86 6.54
N PHE A 88 -5.83 -0.02 6.46
CA PHE A 88 -5.81 -1.17 5.56
C PHE A 88 -6.97 -2.13 5.83
N ILE A 89 -7.23 -2.48 7.10
CA ILE A 89 -8.34 -3.36 7.48
C ILE A 89 -9.69 -2.73 7.12
N ILE A 90 -9.89 -1.44 7.43
CA ILE A 90 -11.12 -0.73 7.06
C ILE A 90 -11.30 -0.73 5.54
N HIS A 91 -10.24 -0.45 4.79
CA HIS A 91 -10.27 -0.46 3.33
C HIS A 91 -10.65 -1.86 2.79
N ALA A 92 -10.01 -2.91 3.29
CA ALA A 92 -10.27 -4.29 2.89
C ALA A 92 -11.73 -4.68 3.15
N ILE A 93 -12.25 -4.44 4.36
CA ILE A 93 -13.65 -4.75 4.72
C ILE A 93 -14.63 -3.99 3.79
N LEU A 94 -14.38 -2.71 3.54
CA LEU A 94 -15.22 -1.93 2.64
C LEU A 94 -15.13 -2.40 1.19
N GLY A 95 -13.96 -2.89 0.77
CA GLY A 95 -13.67 -3.40 -0.58
C GLY A 95 -14.28 -4.78 -0.85
N LEU A 96 -14.33 -5.66 0.16
CA LEU A 96 -14.94 -7.00 0.07
C LEU A 96 -16.38 -6.96 -0.44
N ARG A 97 -17.13 -5.89 -0.13
CA ARG A 97 -18.51 -5.68 -0.61
C ARG A 97 -18.61 -5.56 -2.14
N LYS A 98 -17.49 -5.41 -2.84
CA LYS A 98 -17.43 -5.30 -4.32
C LYS A 98 -17.00 -6.61 -4.98
N PHE A 99 -16.70 -7.66 -4.22
CA PHE A 99 -16.22 -8.93 -4.76
C PHE A 99 -17.37 -9.73 -5.40
N PRO A 100 -17.10 -10.56 -6.43
CA PRO A 100 -18.06 -11.51 -6.95
C PRO A 100 -18.26 -12.67 -5.95
N THR A 101 -19.22 -12.55 -5.03
CA THR A 101 -19.41 -13.47 -3.89
C THR A 101 -20.23 -14.74 -4.20
N SER A 102 -20.73 -14.91 -5.42
CA SER A 102 -21.43 -16.14 -5.84
C SER A 102 -20.80 -16.73 -7.10
N TYR A 103 -20.85 -18.06 -7.25
CA TYR A 103 -20.34 -18.74 -8.44
C TYR A 103 -20.98 -18.20 -9.74
N LYS A 104 -22.31 -17.98 -9.73
CA LYS A 104 -23.03 -17.40 -10.87
C LYS A 104 -22.53 -16.00 -11.22
N THR A 105 -22.29 -15.14 -10.21
CA THR A 105 -21.75 -13.79 -10.43
C THR A 105 -20.32 -13.85 -10.96
N TYR A 106 -19.48 -14.72 -10.41
CA TYR A 106 -18.10 -14.90 -10.81
C TYR A 106 -17.96 -15.33 -12.28
N ILE A 107 -18.68 -16.36 -12.72
CA ILE A 107 -18.64 -16.80 -14.12
C ILE A 107 -19.14 -15.70 -15.05
N LYS A 108 -20.26 -15.04 -14.72
CA LYS A 108 -20.79 -13.94 -15.53
C LYS A 108 -19.78 -12.81 -15.71
N ILE A 109 -19.18 -12.33 -14.63
CA ILE A 109 -18.25 -11.18 -14.72
C ILE A 109 -16.94 -11.56 -15.40
N LYS A 110 -16.44 -12.79 -15.16
CA LYS A 110 -15.24 -13.31 -15.80
C LYS A 110 -15.40 -13.41 -17.31
N GLU A 111 -16.48 -14.06 -17.78
CA GLU A 111 -16.69 -14.25 -19.21
C GLU A 111 -17.08 -12.93 -19.91
N HIS A 112 -17.84 -12.06 -19.24
CA HIS A 112 -18.11 -10.71 -19.74
C HIS A 112 -16.83 -9.89 -19.92
N ALA A 113 -15.92 -9.90 -18.94
CA ALA A 113 -14.66 -9.17 -19.04
C ALA A 113 -13.77 -9.67 -20.20
N LYS A 114 -13.74 -10.99 -20.44
CA LYS A 114 -13.01 -11.58 -21.58
C LYS A 114 -13.63 -11.19 -22.93
N MET A 115 -14.95 -11.26 -23.04
CA MET A 115 -15.67 -10.94 -24.27
C MET A 115 -15.52 -9.46 -24.64
N MET A 116 -15.62 -8.56 -23.66
CA MET A 116 -15.56 -7.11 -23.87
C MET A 116 -14.19 -6.62 -24.33
N LYS A 117 -13.09 -7.31 -23.96
CA LYS A 117 -11.71 -6.87 -24.19
C LYS A 117 -11.46 -5.40 -23.82
N HIS A 118 -12.12 -4.94 -22.75
CA HIS A 118 -12.13 -3.54 -22.33
C HIS A 118 -11.17 -3.29 -21.18
N ASN A 119 -10.21 -2.38 -21.38
CA ASN A 119 -9.10 -2.15 -20.45
C ASN A 119 -9.53 -1.82 -19.02
N ASP A 120 -10.49 -0.90 -18.80
CA ASP A 120 -10.88 -0.53 -17.43
C ASP A 120 -11.61 -1.68 -16.72
N THR A 121 -12.34 -2.51 -17.48
CA THR A 121 -12.98 -3.72 -16.95
C THR A 121 -11.93 -4.75 -16.55
N SER A 122 -10.92 -4.97 -17.40
CA SER A 122 -9.80 -5.87 -17.09
C SER A 122 -8.97 -5.39 -15.91
N MET A 123 -8.73 -4.08 -15.78
CA MET A 123 -8.03 -3.51 -14.63
C MET A 123 -8.84 -3.71 -13.34
N TRP A 124 -10.16 -3.55 -13.37
CA TRP A 124 -11.00 -3.85 -12.21
C TRP A 124 -10.98 -5.34 -11.84
N MET A 125 -10.93 -6.24 -12.83
CA MET A 125 -10.75 -7.68 -12.57
C MET A 125 -9.44 -7.95 -11.85
N PHE A 126 -8.36 -7.27 -12.22
CA PHE A 126 -7.09 -7.35 -11.49
C PHE A 126 -7.21 -6.78 -10.06
N GLN A 127 -7.95 -5.69 -9.84
CA GLN A 127 -8.07 -5.07 -8.51
C GLN A 127 -8.66 -6.01 -7.46
N TRP A 128 -9.71 -6.76 -7.76
CA TRP A 128 -10.28 -7.64 -6.74
C TRP A 128 -9.39 -8.86 -6.47
N ILE A 129 -8.70 -9.39 -7.49
CA ILE A 129 -7.73 -10.49 -7.33
C ILE A 129 -6.52 -10.03 -6.50
N SER A 130 -5.90 -8.91 -6.87
CA SER A 130 -4.78 -8.33 -6.12
C SER A 130 -5.20 -7.92 -4.71
N GLY A 131 -6.40 -7.38 -4.52
CA GLY A 131 -6.97 -7.08 -3.20
C GLY A 131 -7.08 -8.33 -2.33
N LEU A 132 -7.57 -9.45 -2.89
CA LEU A 132 -7.64 -10.72 -2.19
C LEU A 132 -6.25 -11.25 -1.80
N ILE A 133 -5.26 -11.19 -2.71
CA ILE A 133 -3.88 -11.60 -2.42
C ILE A 133 -3.29 -10.74 -1.28
N MET A 134 -3.46 -9.43 -1.36
CA MET A 134 -2.93 -8.50 -0.38
C MET A 134 -3.55 -8.65 1.01
N MET A 135 -4.79 -9.10 1.14
CA MET A 135 -5.39 -9.38 2.45
C MET A 135 -4.54 -10.35 3.29
N PHE A 136 -3.81 -11.26 2.65
CA PHE A 136 -2.91 -12.19 3.32
C PHE A 136 -1.47 -11.68 3.31
N ALA A 137 -0.94 -11.33 2.13
CA ALA A 137 0.45 -10.96 1.96
C ALA A 137 0.81 -9.64 2.69
N ALA A 138 -0.05 -8.63 2.62
CA ALA A 138 0.21 -7.34 3.28
C ALA A 138 0.13 -7.48 4.80
N MET A 139 -0.75 -8.34 5.34
CA MET A 139 -0.86 -8.55 6.78
C MET A 139 0.41 -9.13 7.39
N ILE A 140 1.06 -10.08 6.71
CA ILE A 140 2.36 -10.62 7.15
C ILE A 140 3.41 -9.50 7.20
N HIS A 141 3.52 -8.71 6.14
CA HIS A 141 4.46 -7.58 6.09
C HIS A 141 4.18 -6.55 7.20
N LEU A 142 2.93 -6.10 7.34
CA LEU A 142 2.53 -5.12 8.35
C LEU A 142 2.77 -5.62 9.77
N PHE A 143 2.49 -6.90 10.04
CA PHE A 143 2.71 -7.48 11.37
C PHE A 143 4.19 -7.52 11.75
N ILE A 144 5.08 -7.86 10.81
CA ILE A 144 6.53 -7.84 11.06
C ILE A 144 7.01 -6.40 11.30
N MET A 145 6.56 -5.44 10.49
CA MET A 145 6.95 -4.03 10.67
C MET A 145 6.43 -3.45 11.99
N PHE A 146 5.26 -3.92 12.45
CA PHE A 146 4.67 -3.54 13.73
C PHE A 146 5.43 -4.13 14.93
N THR A 147 5.82 -5.41 14.87
CA THR A 147 6.41 -6.14 15.99
C THR A 147 7.93 -6.08 16.07
N GLN A 148 8.60 -5.76 14.96
CA GLN A 148 10.05 -5.69 14.87
C GLN A 148 10.56 -4.40 14.20
N PRO A 149 10.07 -3.20 14.60
CA PRO A 149 10.50 -1.94 13.99
C PRO A 149 12.02 -1.71 14.12
N GLN A 150 12.63 -2.19 15.20
CA GLN A 150 14.06 -2.08 15.46
C GLN A 150 14.91 -2.78 14.39
N ASN A 151 14.33 -3.70 13.62
CA ASN A 151 15.02 -4.44 12.55
C ASN A 151 14.80 -3.80 11.16
N ILE A 152 14.34 -2.55 11.11
CA ILE A 152 14.28 -1.74 9.90
C ILE A 152 15.63 -1.02 9.74
N GLY A 153 16.23 -1.15 8.56
CA GLY A 153 17.51 -0.53 8.23
C GLY A 153 18.28 -1.36 7.21
N PRO A 154 19.49 -0.94 6.80
CA PRO A 154 20.23 -1.60 5.73
C PRO A 154 20.43 -3.10 5.97
N PHE A 155 20.91 -3.48 7.15
CA PHE A 155 21.22 -4.88 7.48
C PHE A 155 19.98 -5.66 7.93
N GLY A 156 19.21 -5.15 8.89
CA GLY A 156 18.01 -5.84 9.37
C GLY A 156 16.97 -6.10 8.27
N SER A 157 16.82 -5.18 7.31
CA SER A 157 15.95 -5.41 6.15
C SER A 157 16.55 -6.39 5.13
N ALA A 158 17.85 -6.31 4.83
CA ALA A 158 18.51 -7.23 3.91
C ALA A 158 18.52 -8.67 4.44
N TYR A 159 18.82 -8.86 5.74
CA TYR A 159 18.71 -10.13 6.43
C TYR A 159 17.32 -10.74 6.24
N ARG A 160 16.27 -9.98 6.59
CA ARG A 160 14.88 -10.44 6.43
C ARG A 160 14.52 -10.78 4.98
N VAL A 161 15.04 -10.02 4.02
CA VAL A 161 14.77 -10.26 2.59
C VAL A 161 15.34 -11.61 2.15
N VAL A 162 16.56 -11.95 2.56
CA VAL A 162 17.29 -13.14 2.09
C VAL A 162 17.09 -14.33 3.03
N GLU A 163 17.50 -14.20 4.29
CA GLU A 163 17.54 -15.28 5.29
C GLU A 163 16.14 -15.70 5.74
N ASP A 164 15.24 -14.74 6.00
CA ASP A 164 13.83 -15.05 6.31
C ASP A 164 12.98 -15.30 5.04
N HIS A 165 13.62 -15.34 3.86
CA HIS A 165 12.99 -15.58 2.55
C HIS A 165 11.84 -14.62 2.19
N MET A 166 11.79 -13.43 2.80
CA MET A 166 10.71 -12.48 2.55
C MET A 166 10.71 -11.91 1.13
N TRP A 167 11.79 -12.08 0.36
CA TRP A 167 11.81 -11.74 -1.07
C TRP A 167 10.66 -12.39 -1.86
N LEU A 168 10.27 -13.63 -1.51
CA LEU A 168 9.16 -14.34 -2.15
C LEU A 168 7.85 -13.57 -1.98
N LEU A 169 7.59 -13.13 -0.75
CA LEU A 169 6.42 -12.32 -0.42
C LEU A 169 6.50 -10.95 -1.08
N TYR A 170 7.65 -10.29 -1.02
CA TYR A 170 7.82 -8.94 -1.53
C TYR A 170 7.68 -8.84 -3.04
N VAL A 171 8.10 -9.84 -3.83
CA VAL A 171 7.86 -9.85 -5.29
C VAL A 171 6.36 -9.84 -5.59
N VAL A 172 5.60 -10.72 -4.93
CA VAL A 172 4.14 -10.81 -5.13
C VAL A 172 3.46 -9.54 -4.65
N LEU A 173 3.84 -9.07 -3.46
CA LEU A 173 3.25 -7.87 -2.86
C LEU A 173 3.54 -6.62 -3.70
N LEU A 174 4.76 -6.46 -4.22
CA LEU A 174 5.15 -5.35 -5.09
C LEU A 174 4.25 -5.25 -6.32
N ILE A 175 4.06 -6.36 -7.05
CA ILE A 175 3.21 -6.39 -8.25
C ILE A 175 1.75 -6.08 -7.88
N CYS A 176 1.25 -6.73 -6.82
CA CYS A 176 -0.14 -6.56 -6.42
C CYS A 176 -0.43 -5.13 -5.96
N VAL A 177 0.37 -4.60 -5.03
CA VAL A 177 0.11 -3.31 -4.40
C VAL A 177 0.29 -2.14 -5.38
N GLU A 178 1.32 -2.21 -6.24
CA GLU A 178 1.59 -1.12 -7.18
C GLU A 178 0.49 -1.01 -8.23
N ILE A 179 0.11 -2.12 -8.85
CA ILE A 179 -0.95 -2.12 -9.86
C ILE A 179 -2.30 -1.84 -9.20
N HIS A 180 -2.59 -2.41 -8.02
CA HIS A 180 -3.83 -2.16 -7.30
C HIS A 180 -3.98 -0.69 -6.91
N GLY A 181 -2.94 -0.09 -6.35
CA GLY A 181 -2.91 1.31 -5.91
C GLY A 181 -3.00 2.29 -7.08
N SER A 182 -2.18 2.11 -8.11
CA SER A 182 -2.21 2.98 -9.30
C SER A 182 -3.55 2.91 -10.04
N VAL A 183 -4.11 1.71 -10.26
CA VAL A 183 -5.47 1.55 -10.81
C VAL A 183 -6.52 2.14 -9.88
N GLY A 184 -6.37 1.97 -8.56
CA GLY A 184 -7.26 2.51 -7.54
C GLY A 184 -7.35 4.04 -7.60
N LEU A 185 -6.21 4.73 -7.65
CA LEU A 185 -6.15 6.19 -7.78
C LEU A 185 -6.74 6.67 -9.10
N TYR A 186 -6.38 6.04 -10.23
CA TYR A 186 -6.98 6.36 -11.53
C TYR A 186 -8.51 6.25 -11.48
N ARG A 187 -9.02 5.14 -10.95
CA ARG A 187 -10.47 4.93 -10.86
C ARG A 187 -11.14 5.85 -9.86
N ALA A 188 -10.48 6.22 -8.75
CA ALA A 188 -11.00 7.19 -7.80
C ALA A 188 -11.17 8.56 -8.48
N ALA A 189 -10.15 9.02 -9.21
CA ALA A 189 -10.21 10.27 -9.98
C ALA A 189 -11.37 10.26 -11.01
N MET A 190 -11.54 9.16 -11.76
CA MET A 190 -12.63 9.03 -12.74
C MET A 190 -14.01 8.86 -12.10
N LYS A 191 -14.09 8.19 -10.94
CA LYS A 191 -15.36 7.94 -10.24
C LYS A 191 -15.94 9.25 -9.68
N TRP A 192 -15.09 10.11 -9.16
CA TRP A 192 -15.50 11.35 -8.50
C TRP A 192 -15.36 12.59 -9.38
N GLY A 193 -14.84 12.44 -10.60
CA GLY A 193 -14.70 13.52 -11.56
C GLY A 193 -13.81 14.67 -11.07
N TRP A 194 -12.86 14.39 -10.15
CA TRP A 194 -12.06 15.42 -9.47
C TRP A 194 -11.30 16.35 -10.43
N PHE A 195 -11.00 15.87 -11.63
CA PHE A 195 -10.18 16.58 -12.62
C PHE A 195 -10.86 16.70 -14.00
N ASP A 196 -12.16 16.43 -14.09
CA ASP A 196 -12.86 16.29 -15.37
C ASP A 196 -12.77 17.56 -16.23
N GLY A 197 -12.92 18.74 -15.62
CA GLY A 197 -12.85 20.03 -16.30
C GLY A 197 -13.86 20.13 -17.46
N GLU A 198 -13.53 20.94 -18.46
CA GLU A 198 -14.39 21.15 -19.64
C GLU A 198 -14.37 19.95 -20.62
N ASN A 199 -13.31 19.14 -20.61
CA ASN A 199 -13.17 17.98 -21.51
C ASN A 199 -12.79 16.69 -20.75
N PRO A 200 -13.78 16.01 -20.14
CA PRO A 200 -13.55 14.80 -19.35
C PRO A 200 -12.89 13.66 -20.14
N LYS A 201 -13.14 13.56 -21.46
CA LYS A 201 -12.53 12.53 -22.31
C LYS A 201 -11.02 12.74 -22.44
N ALA A 202 -10.59 13.99 -22.64
CA ALA A 202 -9.17 14.35 -22.68
C ALA A 202 -8.51 14.11 -21.32
N THR A 203 -9.17 14.51 -20.23
CA THR A 203 -8.71 14.23 -18.86
C THR A 203 -8.52 12.74 -18.62
N ARG A 204 -9.51 11.90 -18.96
CA ARG A 204 -9.41 10.44 -18.81
C ARG A 204 -8.20 9.88 -19.58
N ALA A 205 -8.00 10.31 -20.83
CA ALA A 205 -6.86 9.85 -21.63
C ALA A 205 -5.52 10.23 -21.00
N LYS A 206 -5.42 11.45 -20.45
CA LYS A 206 -4.24 11.93 -19.71
C LYS A 206 -4.02 11.12 -18.44
N MET A 207 -5.07 10.90 -17.63
CA MET A 207 -4.99 10.15 -16.38
C MET A 207 -4.58 8.68 -16.61
N LEU A 208 -5.05 8.08 -17.70
CA LEU A 208 -4.62 6.72 -18.07
C LEU A 208 -3.12 6.66 -18.40
N LYS A 209 -2.58 7.68 -19.08
CA LYS A 209 -1.13 7.81 -19.35
C LYS A 209 -0.34 8.01 -18.05
N ILE A 210 -0.78 8.92 -17.18
CA ILE A 210 -0.15 9.16 -15.86
C ILE A 210 -0.13 7.88 -15.04
N LYS A 211 -1.27 7.18 -14.95
CA LYS A 211 -1.37 5.89 -14.25
C LYS A 211 -0.35 4.88 -14.78
N LYS A 212 -0.25 4.73 -16.10
CA LYS A 212 0.73 3.81 -16.73
C LYS A 212 2.16 4.20 -16.38
N LEU A 213 2.49 5.49 -16.45
CA LEU A 213 3.81 6.00 -16.10
C LEU A 213 4.14 5.69 -14.64
N LEU A 214 3.23 6.00 -13.71
CA LEU A 214 3.42 5.71 -12.28
C LEU A 214 3.65 4.22 -12.05
N SER A 215 2.82 3.34 -12.63
CA SER A 215 2.99 1.90 -12.51
C SER A 215 4.37 1.43 -12.99
N VAL A 216 4.85 1.94 -14.13
CA VAL A 216 6.18 1.55 -14.66
C VAL A 216 7.29 2.06 -13.75
N VAL A 217 7.26 3.33 -13.37
CA VAL A 217 8.30 3.94 -12.53
C VAL A 217 8.43 3.25 -11.18
N PHE A 218 7.32 3.07 -10.46
CA PHE A 218 7.36 2.48 -9.12
C PHE A 218 7.61 0.97 -9.16
N LEU A 219 7.15 0.25 -10.19
CA LEU A 219 7.48 -1.17 -10.35
C LEU A 219 8.98 -1.36 -10.63
N THR A 220 9.55 -0.57 -11.54
CA THR A 220 10.99 -0.60 -11.82
C THR A 220 11.79 -0.21 -10.57
N LEU A 221 11.42 0.87 -9.89
CA LEU A 221 12.07 1.30 -8.65
C LEU A 221 12.01 0.21 -7.58
N GLY A 222 10.86 -0.43 -7.41
CA GLY A 222 10.66 -1.51 -6.45
C GLY A 222 11.48 -2.75 -6.75
N VAL A 223 11.58 -3.15 -8.02
CA VAL A 223 12.41 -4.28 -8.44
C VAL A 223 13.88 -3.99 -8.17
N VAL A 224 14.38 -2.82 -8.58
CA VAL A 224 15.79 -2.44 -8.36
C VAL A 224 16.10 -2.33 -6.86
N THR A 225 15.18 -1.78 -6.07
CA THR A 225 15.29 -1.70 -4.60
C THR A 225 15.35 -3.09 -3.96
N LEU A 226 14.48 -4.02 -4.38
CA LEU A 226 14.48 -5.38 -3.85
C LEU A 226 15.79 -6.11 -4.20
N LEU A 227 16.28 -5.95 -5.43
CA LEU A 227 17.58 -6.50 -5.83
C LEU A 227 18.73 -5.92 -5.01
N ALA A 228 18.68 -4.65 -4.63
CA ALA A 228 19.68 -4.04 -3.76
C ALA A 228 19.68 -4.68 -2.35
N TYR A 229 18.51 -4.93 -1.76
CA TYR A 229 18.43 -5.64 -0.47
C TYR A 229 18.91 -7.10 -0.58
N ILE A 230 18.57 -7.80 -1.67
CA ILE A 230 19.07 -9.16 -1.93
C ILE A 230 20.60 -9.15 -2.02
N LYS A 231 21.17 -8.23 -2.82
CA LYS A 231 22.61 -8.09 -2.97
C LYS A 231 23.30 -7.86 -1.62
N ILE A 232 22.79 -6.93 -0.81
CA ILE A 232 23.35 -6.65 0.52
C ILE A 232 23.27 -7.89 1.41
N GLY A 233 22.15 -8.62 1.39
CA GLY A 233 21.98 -9.83 2.20
C GLY A 233 22.91 -10.97 1.78
N LEU A 234 23.23 -11.10 0.50
CA LEU A 234 24.15 -12.13 0.00
C LEU A 234 25.64 -11.78 0.17
N GLU A 235 26.00 -10.49 0.11
CA GLU A 235 27.40 -10.04 0.19
C GLU A 235 27.92 -9.85 1.62
N ASN A 236 27.04 -9.84 2.62
CA ASN A 236 27.40 -9.58 4.00
C ASN A 236 26.94 -10.76 4.86
N ASP A 237 27.84 -11.29 5.70
CA ASP A 237 27.49 -12.26 6.74
C ASP A 237 26.76 -11.53 7.89
N ILE A 238 25.45 -11.34 7.72
CA ILE A 238 24.62 -10.58 8.64
C ILE A 238 24.07 -11.52 9.71
N ALA A 239 24.52 -11.36 10.95
CA ALA A 239 23.97 -12.12 12.07
C ALA A 239 22.52 -11.68 12.41
N PRO A 240 21.68 -12.56 12.99
CA PRO A 240 20.33 -12.20 13.40
C PRO A 240 20.32 -10.98 14.33
N GLY A 241 19.59 -9.94 13.95
CA GLY A 241 19.46 -8.70 14.72
C GLY A 241 20.65 -7.73 14.62
N GLN A 242 21.67 -8.03 13.81
CA GLN A 242 22.83 -7.16 13.60
C GLN A 242 22.41 -5.77 13.10
N LYS A 243 22.87 -4.73 13.79
CA LYS A 243 22.63 -3.34 13.42
C LYS A 243 23.71 -2.86 12.45
N TYR A 244 23.28 -2.04 11.49
CA TYR A 244 24.20 -1.35 10.60
C TYR A 244 24.95 -0.25 11.37
N GLN A 245 26.26 -0.17 11.19
CA GLN A 245 27.11 0.88 11.74
C GLN A 245 27.47 1.86 10.61
N PRO A 246 27.05 3.14 10.68
CA PRO A 246 27.31 4.11 9.63
C PRO A 246 28.80 4.45 9.52
N THR A 247 29.30 4.61 8.29
CA THR A 247 30.74 4.76 8.01
C THR A 247 31.28 6.12 8.44
N ASN A 248 30.42 7.14 8.53
CA ASN A 248 30.76 8.51 8.96
C ASN A 248 30.15 8.86 10.33
N SER A 249 30.45 8.08 11.37
CA SER A 249 30.13 8.42 12.77
C SER A 249 31.10 9.45 13.38
N SER A 250 31.69 10.33 12.57
CA SER A 250 32.35 11.55 13.03
C SER A 250 31.29 12.61 13.33
N LYS A 251 30.86 12.64 14.59
CA LYS A 251 30.21 13.76 15.30
C LYS A 251 30.06 15.02 14.45
N ILE A 252 28.91 15.17 13.80
CA ILE A 252 28.46 16.47 13.35
C ILE A 252 27.92 17.20 14.58
N ILE A 253 28.84 17.95 15.20
CA ILE A 253 28.62 19.23 15.90
C ILE A 253 28.02 19.13 17.32
N ASN A 254 28.93 19.05 18.30
CA ASN A 254 28.82 19.90 19.48
C ASN A 254 29.11 21.33 19.03
N ASN A 255 28.08 22.17 18.93
CA ASN A 255 28.13 23.62 19.13
C ASN A 255 26.85 24.02 19.86
#